data_AF-A0A1Y2HHH4-F1
#
_entry.id   AF-A0A1Y2HHH4-F1
#
_cell.length_a   1.000
_cell.length_b   1.000
_cell.length_c   1.000
_cell.angle_alpha   90.00
_cell.angle_beta   90.00
_cell.angle_gamma   90.00
#
_symmetry.space_group_name_H-M   'P 1'
#
loop_
_entity.id
_entity.type
_entity.pdbx_description
1 polymer ?
#
loop_
_entity_poly.entity_id
_entity_poly.type
_entity_poly.pdbx_seq_one_letter_code
_entity_poly.pdbx_strand_id
1 'polypeptide(L)'
;MSSFVQKAQSFAQAGLRRAYSVAQNVNAQQAQQAAGKIASKFEPVIYYGKVGGEIAKQVYHAEKLAPPTQAMLGEAQAVGLQLVQSVRQGAYKKWSQKDMIKGAVLAGEAFTFFLLGEIVGRRSLIGYSN
;
A
#
# COMPACT_ATOMS: atom_id res chain seq x y z
N MET A 1 11.24 10.37 13.28
CA MET A 1 10.43 9.21 13.74
C MET A 1 9.39 9.56 14.82
N SER A 2 9.36 10.78 15.38
CA SER A 2 8.41 11.16 16.44
C SER A 2 6.96 11.37 15.96
N SER A 3 6.73 11.87 14.75
CA SER A 3 5.39 12.25 14.28
C SER A 3 4.44 11.06 14.02
N PHE A 4 4.94 9.94 13.50
CA PHE A 4 4.14 8.72 13.31
C PHE A 4 3.80 8.05 14.64
N VAL A 5 4.77 7.98 15.56
CA VAL A 5 4.54 7.47 16.92
C VAL A 5 3.51 8.34 17.64
N GLN A 6 3.61 9.66 17.51
CA GLN A 6 2.69 10.61 18.12
C GLN A 6 1.28 10.52 17.51
N LYS A 7 1.16 10.27 16.20
CA LYS A 7 -0.13 9.98 15.55
C LYS A 7 -0.70 8.61 15.96
N ALA A 8 0.12 7.56 15.99
CA ALA A 8 -0.32 6.25 16.46
C ALA A 8 -0.76 6.29 17.93
N GLN A 9 -0.04 7.03 18.77
CA GLN A 9 -0.40 7.30 20.15
C GLN A 9 -1.67 8.14 20.27
N SER A 10 -1.87 9.18 19.43
CA SER A 10 -3.10 9.98 19.47
C SER A 10 -4.33 9.20 19.00
N PHE A 11 -4.18 8.31 18.02
CA PHE A 11 -5.24 7.38 17.60
C PHE A 11 -5.53 6.31 18.66
N ALA A 12 -4.50 5.73 19.30
CA ALA A 12 -4.68 4.81 20.42
C ALA A 12 -5.36 5.52 21.61
N GLN A 13 -4.95 6.75 21.93
CA GLN A 13 -5.58 7.59 22.95
C GLN A 13 -7.02 7.98 22.59
N ALA A 14 -7.33 8.22 21.32
CA ALA A 14 -8.70 8.48 20.86
C ALA A 14 -9.59 7.21 20.97
N GLY A 15 -9.04 6.05 20.64
CA GLY A 15 -9.70 4.75 20.84
C GLY A 15 -9.95 4.44 22.32
N LEU A 16 -8.95 4.69 23.16
CA LEU A 16 -9.08 4.60 24.61
C LEU A 16 -10.12 5.59 25.15
N ARG A 17 -10.11 6.86 24.71
CA ARG A 17 -11.13 7.86 25.10
C ARG A 17 -12.55 7.43 24.76
N ARG A 18 -12.77 6.83 23.58
CA ARG A 18 -14.08 6.27 23.19
C ARG A 18 -14.46 5.05 24.01
N ALA A 19 -13.50 4.19 24.34
CA ALA A 19 -13.72 3.05 25.24
C ALA A 19 -14.09 3.54 26.65
N TYR A 20 -13.39 4.56 27.16
CA TYR A 20 -13.70 5.21 28.43
C TYR A 20 -15.07 5.89 28.42
N SER A 21 -15.50 6.52 27.32
CA SER A 21 -16.83 7.17 27.25
C SER A 21 -17.99 6.18 27.18
N VAL A 22 -17.81 5.02 26.53
CA VAL A 22 -18.80 3.92 26.55
C VAL A 22 -18.86 3.28 27.95
N ALA A 23 -17.73 3.26 28.63
CA ALA A 23 -17.59 2.65 29.95
C ALA A 23 -17.87 3.61 31.11
N GLN A 24 -18.24 4.87 30.88
CA GLN A 24 -18.80 5.75 31.93
C GLN A 24 -20.21 5.33 32.35
N ASN A 25 -20.93 4.62 31.48
CA ASN A 25 -22.31 4.15 31.74
C ASN A 25 -22.34 2.82 32.49
N VAL A 26 -21.18 2.23 32.79
CA VAL A 26 -20.99 0.92 33.46
C VAL A 26 -19.91 1.11 34.53
N ASN A 27 -20.02 0.44 35.69
CA ASN A 27 -19.15 0.62 36.86
C ASN A 27 -17.66 0.98 36.53
N ALA A 28 -17.21 2.17 36.95
CA ALA A 28 -15.93 2.79 36.56
C ALA A 28 -14.68 1.91 36.80
N GLN A 29 -14.75 1.01 37.78
CA GLN A 29 -13.66 0.05 38.06
C GLN A 29 -13.58 -1.08 37.01
N GLN A 30 -14.71 -1.60 36.54
CA GLN A 30 -14.74 -2.64 35.50
C GLN A 30 -14.38 -2.06 34.13
N ALA A 31 -14.79 -0.81 33.88
CA ALA A 31 -14.40 0.01 32.74
C ALA A 31 -12.89 0.18 32.62
N GLN A 32 -12.22 0.57 33.72
CA GLN A 32 -10.76 0.75 33.77
C GLN A 32 -10.00 -0.57 33.57
N GLN A 33 -10.52 -1.68 34.10
CA GLN A 33 -9.91 -3.00 33.91
C GLN A 33 -10.06 -3.51 32.48
N ALA A 34 -11.22 -3.31 31.85
CA ALA A 34 -11.43 -3.66 30.44
C ALA A 34 -10.58 -2.77 29.52
N ALA A 35 -10.53 -1.47 29.78
CA ALA A 35 -9.68 -0.53 29.04
C ALA A 35 -8.18 -0.87 29.19
N GLY A 36 -7.72 -1.25 30.39
CA GLY A 36 -6.34 -1.68 30.63
C GLY A 36 -5.95 -2.95 29.86
N LYS A 37 -6.85 -3.93 29.79
CA LYS A 37 -6.65 -5.16 29.00
C LYS A 37 -6.67 -4.92 27.49
N ILE A 38 -7.42 -3.93 27.02
CA ILE A 38 -7.45 -3.52 25.62
C ILE A 38 -6.20 -2.70 25.29
N ALA A 39 -5.79 -1.79 26.18
CA ALA A 39 -4.59 -0.97 26.05
C ALA A 39 -3.33 -1.83 25.91
N SER A 40 -3.17 -2.85 26.77
CA SER A 40 -2.01 -3.74 26.74
C SER A 40 -1.90 -4.56 25.46
N LYS A 41 -3.00 -4.78 24.73
CA LYS A 41 -2.99 -5.47 23.43
C LYS A 41 -2.57 -4.57 22.26
N PHE A 42 -2.60 -3.25 22.43
CA PHE A 42 -2.13 -2.32 21.39
C PHE A 42 -0.60 -2.23 21.32
N GLU A 43 0.11 -2.49 22.43
CA GLU A 43 1.57 -2.42 22.46
C GLU A 43 2.24 -3.37 21.47
N PRO A 44 1.88 -4.68 21.40
CA PRO A 44 2.40 -5.57 20.37
C PRO A 44 2.03 -5.13 18.95
N VAL A 45 0.79 -4.66 18.74
CA VAL A 45 0.31 -4.23 17.41
C VAL A 45 1.11 -3.03 16.90
N ILE A 46 1.38 -2.05 17.76
CA ILE A 46 2.21 -0.90 17.41
C ILE A 46 3.65 -1.34 17.11
N TYR A 47 4.20 -2.26 17.91
CA TYR A 47 5.55 -2.78 17.68
C TYR A 47 5.66 -3.51 16.33
N TYR A 48 4.78 -4.48 16.05
CA TYR A 48 4.77 -5.20 14.78
C TYR A 48 4.45 -4.30 13.59
N GLY A 49 3.58 -3.30 13.77
CA GLY A 49 3.33 -2.27 12.76
C GLY A 49 4.58 -1.47 12.40
N LYS A 50 5.43 -1.12 13.39
CA LYS A 50 6.71 -0.46 13.13
C LYS A 50 7.68 -1.36 12.37
N VAL A 51 7.84 -2.61 12.81
CA VAL A 51 8.72 -3.57 12.14
C VAL A 51 8.26 -3.81 10.70
N GLY A 52 6.96 -4.01 10.48
CA GLY A 52 6.39 -4.13 9.15
C GLY A 52 6.64 -2.88 8.28
N GLY A 53 6.53 -1.69 8.86
CA GLY A 53 6.84 -0.43 8.16
C GLY A 53 8.31 -0.32 7.72
N GLU A 54 9.26 -0.71 8.57
CA GLU A 54 10.69 -0.71 8.20
C GLU A 54 11.01 -1.76 7.13
N ILE A 55 10.38 -2.95 7.20
CA ILE A 55 10.50 -3.96 6.15
C ILE A 55 9.94 -3.43 4.83
N ALA A 56 8.76 -2.81 4.84
CA ALA A 56 8.16 -2.22 3.65
C ALA A 56 9.07 -1.14 3.03
N LYS A 57 9.74 -0.33 3.86
CA LYS A 57 10.70 0.67 3.40
C LYS A 57 11.91 0.03 2.71
N GLN A 58 12.45 -1.05 3.26
CA GLN A 58 13.56 -1.77 2.65
C GLN A 58 13.18 -2.33 1.28
N VAL A 59 12.00 -2.95 1.17
CA VAL A 59 11.48 -3.48 -0.10
C VAL A 59 11.27 -2.35 -1.11
N TYR A 60 10.72 -1.20 -0.69
CA TYR A 60 10.52 -0.05 -1.56
C TYR A 60 11.82 0.43 -2.24
N HIS A 61 12.92 0.44 -1.49
CA HIS A 61 14.23 0.81 -2.02
C HIS A 61 14.88 -0.31 -2.84
N ALA A 62 14.78 -1.56 -2.38
CA ALA A 62 15.38 -2.71 -3.07
C ALA A 62 14.74 -2.97 -4.45
N GLU A 63 13.41 -2.87 -4.53
CA GLU A 63 12.63 -3.08 -5.75
C GLU A 63 12.53 -1.83 -6.64
N LYS A 64 13.26 -0.75 -6.30
CA LYS A 64 13.29 0.51 -7.07
C LYS A 64 11.88 1.05 -7.38
N LEU A 65 10.96 0.97 -6.42
CA LEU A 65 9.58 1.46 -6.57
C LEU A 65 9.49 3.00 -6.58
N ALA A 66 10.62 3.69 -6.40
CA ALA A 66 10.68 5.13 -6.52
C ALA A 66 10.43 5.57 -7.98
N PRO A 67 9.76 6.71 -8.19
CA PRO A 67 9.59 7.27 -9.53
C PRO A 67 10.95 7.41 -10.22
N PRO A 68 11.08 6.93 -11.47
CA PRO A 68 12.33 6.98 -12.21
C PRO A 68 12.76 8.43 -12.51
N THR A 69 14.04 8.62 -12.80
CA THR A 69 14.55 9.92 -13.23
C THR A 69 14.11 10.24 -14.67
N GLN A 70 14.14 11.53 -15.04
CA GLN A 70 13.74 11.96 -16.39
C GLN A 70 14.56 11.31 -17.51
N ALA A 71 15.84 10.99 -17.25
CA ALA A 71 16.68 10.27 -18.21
C ALA A 71 16.15 8.85 -18.48
N MET A 72 15.77 8.13 -17.42
CA MET A 72 15.21 6.78 -17.53
C MET A 72 13.84 6.77 -18.24
N LEU A 73 13.07 7.85 -18.14
CA LEU A 73 11.82 7.99 -18.87
C LEU A 73 12.04 8.12 -20.39
N GLY A 74 13.08 8.85 -20.81
CA GLY A 74 13.47 8.93 -22.22
C GLY A 74 13.88 7.58 -22.78
N GLU A 75 14.65 6.80 -22.02
CA GLU A 75 15.02 5.42 -22.38
C GLU A 75 13.80 4.51 -22.51
N ALA A 76 12.88 4.56 -21.52
CA ALA A 76 11.66 3.77 -21.54
C ALA A 76 10.78 4.08 -22.77
N GLN A 77 10.68 5.35 -23.17
CA GLN A 77 9.95 5.76 -24.37
C GLN A 77 10.58 5.19 -25.64
N ALA A 78 11.91 5.24 -25.75
CA ALA A 78 12.63 4.67 -26.89
C ALA A 78 12.40 3.15 -27.02
N VAL A 79 12.52 2.44 -25.90
CA VAL A 79 12.24 0.99 -25.84
C VAL A 79 10.78 0.69 -26.20
N GLY A 80 9.83 1.47 -25.69
CA GLY A 80 8.41 1.32 -26.01
C GLY A 80 8.11 1.50 -27.50
N LEU A 81 8.70 2.51 -28.14
CA LEU A 81 8.56 2.73 -29.58
C LEU A 81 9.15 1.57 -30.40
N GLN A 82 10.33 1.08 -30.03
CA GLN A 82 10.95 -0.07 -30.67
C GLN A 82 10.12 -1.34 -30.51
N LEU A 83 9.53 -1.56 -29.34
CA LEU A 83 8.62 -2.68 -29.10
C LEU A 83 7.42 -2.62 -30.03
N VAL A 84 6.76 -1.46 -30.14
CA VAL A 84 5.61 -1.28 -31.05
C VAL A 84 6.00 -1.56 -32.51
N GLN A 85 7.16 -1.05 -32.96
CA GLN A 85 7.65 -1.29 -34.31
C GLN A 85 7.94 -2.78 -34.55
N SER A 86 8.61 -3.46 -33.62
CA SER A 86 8.93 -4.89 -33.75
C SER A 86 7.67 -5.76 -33.78
N VAL A 87 6.66 -5.46 -32.96
CA VAL A 87 5.38 -6.17 -32.97
C VAL A 87 4.65 -5.95 -34.29
N ARG A 88 4.62 -4.71 -34.81
CA ARG A 88 4.06 -4.40 -36.15
C ARG A 88 4.75 -5.16 -37.27
N GLN A 89 6.06 -5.37 -37.16
CA GLN A 89 6.86 -6.16 -38.11
C GLN A 89 6.69 -7.67 -37.94
N GLY A 90 5.88 -8.13 -36.97
CA GLY A 90 5.58 -9.54 -36.77
C GLY A 90 6.52 -10.27 -35.81
N ALA A 91 7.25 -9.57 -34.95
CA ALA A 91 8.15 -10.18 -33.96
C ALA A 91 7.44 -11.18 -33.03
N TYR A 92 6.13 -10.97 -32.77
CA TYR A 92 5.30 -11.87 -31.97
C TYR A 92 5.24 -13.31 -32.51
N LYS A 93 5.48 -13.51 -33.82
CA LYS A 93 5.49 -14.85 -34.44
C LYS A 93 6.65 -15.72 -33.97
N LYS A 94 7.69 -15.11 -33.38
CA LYS A 94 8.89 -15.80 -32.88
C LYS A 94 8.85 -16.02 -31.37
N TRP A 95 7.81 -15.56 -30.67
CA TRP A 95 7.74 -15.63 -29.21
C TRP A 95 7.35 -17.04 -28.75
N SER A 96 8.02 -17.51 -27.70
CA SER A 96 7.64 -18.75 -27.03
C SER A 96 6.36 -18.54 -26.20
N GLN A 97 5.63 -19.63 -25.93
CA GLN A 97 4.49 -19.58 -24.99
C GLN A 97 4.90 -19.00 -23.62
N LYS A 98 6.14 -19.27 -23.17
CA LYS A 98 6.66 -18.72 -21.92
C LYS A 98 6.80 -17.19 -21.96
N ASP A 99 7.21 -16.64 -23.10
CA ASP A 99 7.39 -15.20 -23.28
C ASP A 99 6.04 -14.49 -23.32
N MET A 100 5.06 -15.10 -23.98
CA MET A 100 3.69 -14.59 -24.03
C MET A 100 3.04 -14.57 -22.64
N ILE A 101 3.22 -15.63 -21.84
CA ILE A 101 2.70 -15.69 -20.47
C ILE A 101 3.34 -14.60 -19.61
N LYS A 102 4.67 -14.44 -19.66
CA LYS A 102 5.36 -13.37 -18.93
C LYS A 102 4.88 -11.99 -19.35
N GLY A 103 4.72 -11.76 -20.65
CA GLY A 103 4.19 -10.50 -21.19
C GLY A 103 2.76 -10.22 -20.71
N ALA A 104 1.91 -11.24 -20.66
CA ALA A 104 0.55 -11.11 -20.15
C ALA A 104 0.51 -10.79 -18.64
N VAL A 105 1.35 -11.44 -17.84
CA VAL A 105 1.47 -11.15 -16.39
C VAL A 105 1.91 -9.70 -16.20
N LEU A 106 2.97 -9.26 -16.89
CA LEU A 106 3.47 -7.89 -16.81
C LEU A 106 2.42 -6.85 -17.26
N ALA A 107 1.65 -7.15 -18.31
CA ALA A 107 0.56 -6.29 -18.75
C ALA A 107 -0.57 -6.22 -17.70
N GLY A 108 -0.89 -7.34 -17.05
CA GLY A 108 -1.84 -7.38 -15.95
C GLY A 108 -1.38 -6.58 -14.73
N GLU A 109 -0.10 -6.63 -14.39
CA GLU A 109 0.50 -5.80 -13.35
C GLU A 109 0.39 -4.30 -13.67
N ALA A 110 0.74 -3.90 -14.91
CA ALA A 110 0.60 -2.52 -15.35
C ALA A 110 -0.86 -2.02 -15.32
N PHE A 111 -1.80 -2.86 -15.75
CA PHE A 111 -3.23 -2.55 -15.67
C PHE A 111 -3.72 -2.41 -14.22
N THR A 112 -3.18 -3.22 -13.31
CA THR A 112 -3.51 -3.12 -11.88
C THR A 112 -3.02 -1.79 -11.29
N PHE A 113 -1.81 -1.34 -11.65
CA PHE A 113 -1.32 -0.01 -11.24
C PHE A 113 -2.19 1.13 -11.77
N PHE A 114 -2.73 1.00 -12.99
CA PHE A 114 -3.68 1.96 -13.53
C PHE A 114 -4.95 2.05 -12.68
N LEU A 115 -5.55 0.90 -12.32
CA LEU A 115 -6.73 0.85 -11.44
C LEU A 115 -6.44 1.40 -10.04
N LEU A 116 -5.28 1.11 -9.47
CA LEU A 116 -4.84 1.71 -8.20
C LEU A 116 -4.73 3.24 -8.31
N GLY A 117 -4.25 3.75 -9.44
CA GLY A 117 -4.23 5.17 -9.75
C GLY A 117 -5.63 5.78 -9.77
N GLU A 118 -6.61 5.10 -10.38
CA GLU A 118 -8.01 5.53 -10.37
C GLU A 118 -8.60 5.55 -8.95
N ILE A 119 -8.31 4.53 -8.13
CA ILE A 119 -8.72 4.46 -6.72
C ILE A 119 -8.18 5.66 -5.93
N VAL A 120 -6.88 5.98 -6.10
CA VAL A 120 -6.24 7.13 -5.44
C VAL A 120 -6.82 8.44 -5.95
N GLY A 121 -6.98 8.60 -7.27
CA GLY A 121 -7.53 9.80 -7.89
C GLY A 121 -8.98 10.08 -7.46
N ARG A 122 -9.78 9.03 -7.32
CA ARG A 122 -11.18 9.12 -6.87
C ARG A 122 -11.35 9.09 -5.36
N ARG A 123 -10.30 8.72 -4.61
CA ARG A 123 -10.31 8.53 -3.15
C ARG A 123 -11.42 7.59 -2.65
N SER A 124 -11.83 6.64 -3.47
CA SER A 124 -12.87 5.64 -3.18
C SER A 124 -12.35 4.25 -3.50
N LEU A 125 -12.48 3.32 -2.55
CA LEU A 125 -12.11 1.91 -2.72
C LEU A 125 -13.18 1.12 -3.48
N ILE A 126 -14.45 1.51 -3.35
CA ILE A 126 -15.59 0.77 -3.91
C ILE A 126 -16.60 1.76 -4.48
N GLY A 127 -16.81 1.70 -5.79
CA GLY A 127 -17.88 2.43 -6.47
C GLY A 127 -17.80 3.95 -6.33
N TYR A 128 -18.82 4.63 -6.87
CA TYR A 128 -19.08 6.04 -6.57
C TYR A 128 -19.94 6.09 -5.31
N SER A 129 -19.57 6.94 -4.34
CA SER A 129 -20.49 7.26 -3.25
C SER A 129 -21.62 8.08 -3.84
N ASN A 130 -22.81 7.49 -3.93
CA ASN A 130 -24.04 8.22 -4.18
C ASN A 130 -24.47 8.94 -2.89
#